data_AF-A0A1Y5L1L2-F1
#
_entry.id   AF-A0A1Y5L1L2-F1
#
_cell.length_a   1.000
_cell.length_b   1.000
_cell.length_c   1.000
_cell.angle_alpha   90.00
_cell.angle_beta   90.00
_cell.angle_gamma   90.00
#
_symmetry.space_group_name_H-M   'P 1'
#
loop_
_entity.id
_entity.type
_entity.pdbx_description
1 polymer ?
#
loop_
_entity_poly.entity_id
_entity_poly.type
_entity_poly.pdbx_seq_one_letter_code
_entity_poly.pdbx_strand_id
1 'polypeptide(L)'
;MFRAALGVVGLLGALAVVPPAFAEGNSAYSVLIISRERLEVATSCEIGVYLNDQLSGRVFQEQSTSFNLPPGPVDVRLRLLPGQMPGCAAGIEDQRSTRLNLQAGQINKYRIAMGQYGLELKRADLGY
;
A
#
# COMPACT_ATOMS: atom_id res chain seq x y z
N MET A 1 -20.90 -34.85 -42.12
CA MET A 1 -19.75 -34.76 -41.20
C MET A 1 -19.01 -33.40 -41.23
N PHE A 2 -19.58 -32.30 -41.77
CA PHE A 2 -18.87 -31.01 -41.89
C PHE A 2 -19.24 -29.93 -40.84
N ARG A 3 -20.25 -30.18 -39.98
CA ARG A 3 -20.74 -29.16 -39.02
C ARG A 3 -19.94 -29.08 -37.71
N ALA A 4 -19.25 -30.15 -37.32
CA ALA A 4 -18.47 -30.19 -36.08
C ALA A 4 -17.12 -29.44 -36.17
N ALA A 5 -16.54 -29.33 -37.37
CA ALA A 5 -15.23 -28.71 -37.56
C ALA A 5 -15.26 -27.17 -37.45
N LEU A 6 -16.37 -26.53 -37.84
CA LEU A 6 -16.51 -25.07 -37.84
C LEU A 6 -16.62 -24.45 -36.43
N GLY A 7 -17.20 -25.18 -35.46
CA GLY A 7 -17.34 -24.69 -34.09
C GLY A 7 -16.02 -24.61 -33.33
N VAL A 8 -15.08 -25.54 -33.61
CA VAL A 8 -13.77 -25.59 -32.94
C VAL A 8 -12.86 -24.44 -33.41
N VAL A 9 -12.92 -24.07 -34.69
CA VAL A 9 -12.12 -22.96 -35.24
C VAL A 9 -12.56 -21.60 -34.66
N GLY A 10 -13.86 -21.38 -34.45
CA GLY A 10 -14.38 -20.16 -33.85
C GLY A 10 -13.93 -19.95 -32.39
N LEU A 11 -13.81 -21.04 -31.62
CA LEU A 11 -13.38 -20.98 -30.22
C LEU A 11 -11.87 -20.74 -30.08
N LEU A 12 -11.07 -21.17 -31.05
CA LEU A 12 -9.61 -20.93 -31.08
C LEU A 12 -9.25 -19.49 -31.49
N GLY A 13 -10.09 -18.81 -32.27
CA GLY A 13 -9.86 -17.42 -32.67
C GLY A 13 -10.00 -16.40 -31.52
N ALA A 14 -10.79 -16.73 -30.49
CA ALA A 14 -11.06 -15.82 -29.37
C ALA A 14 -9.91 -15.73 -28.35
N LEU A 15 -8.95 -16.66 -28.37
CA LEU A 15 -7.81 -16.68 -27.43
C LEU A 15 -6.59 -15.89 -27.93
N ALA A 16 -6.59 -15.40 -29.18
CA ALA A 16 -5.41 -14.83 -29.82
C ALA A 16 -5.29 -13.29 -29.71
N VAL A 17 -6.23 -12.60 -29.06
CA VAL A 17 -6.25 -11.12 -28.98
C VAL A 17 -6.10 -10.62 -27.54
N VAL A 18 -5.32 -11.33 -26.71
CA VAL A 18 -4.89 -10.76 -25.43
C VAL A 18 -3.48 -10.22 -25.63
N PRO A 19 -3.29 -8.88 -25.67
CA PRO A 19 -1.94 -8.33 -25.68
C PRO A 19 -1.17 -8.84 -24.46
N PRO A 20 0.12 -9.18 -24.59
CA PRO A 20 0.91 -9.59 -23.45
C PRO A 20 0.93 -8.46 -22.42
N ALA A 21 0.41 -8.74 -21.22
CA ALA A 21 0.58 -7.86 -20.08
C ALA A 21 2.04 -7.95 -19.65
N PHE A 22 2.87 -7.01 -20.08
CA PHE A 22 4.22 -6.86 -19.55
C PHE A 22 4.08 -6.27 -18.14
N ALA A 23 4.41 -7.06 -17.12
CA ALA A 23 4.74 -6.50 -15.83
C ALA A 23 6.01 -5.67 -16.01
N GLU A 24 5.91 -4.36 -15.85
CA GLU A 24 7.07 -3.49 -15.89
C GLU A 24 8.09 -3.97 -14.85
N GLY A 25 9.35 -4.12 -15.25
CA GLY A 25 10.37 -4.78 -14.41
C GLY A 25 10.53 -4.10 -13.05
N ASN A 26 10.98 -4.84 -12.03
CA ASN A 26 11.15 -4.33 -10.66
C ASN A 26 12.00 -3.05 -10.54
N SER A 27 12.80 -2.71 -11.55
CA SER A 27 13.57 -1.46 -11.63
C SER A 27 12.74 -0.22 -11.96
N ALA A 28 11.48 -0.38 -12.37
CA ALA A 28 10.58 0.73 -12.68
C ALA A 28 9.79 1.24 -11.46
N TYR A 29 9.83 0.53 -10.33
CA TYR A 29 9.07 0.84 -9.14
C TYR A 29 9.95 1.11 -7.93
N SER A 30 9.42 1.86 -6.96
CA SER A 30 9.93 1.95 -5.60
C SER A 30 9.05 1.13 -4.67
N VAL A 31 9.67 0.43 -3.72
CA VAL A 31 8.97 -0.29 -2.66
C VAL A 31 8.88 0.61 -1.43
N LEU A 32 7.69 0.97 -1.00
CA LEU A 32 7.43 1.68 0.25
C LEU A 32 6.91 0.71 1.29
N ILE A 33 7.67 0.49 2.36
CA ILE A 33 7.30 -0.34 3.51
C ILE A 33 6.88 0.58 4.65
N ILE A 34 5.67 0.40 5.16
CA ILE A 34 5.16 1.09 6.35
C ILE A 34 4.99 0.04 7.45
N SER A 35 5.72 0.18 8.56
CA SER A 35 5.66 -0.72 9.70
C SER A 35 5.10 -0.05 10.95
N ARG A 36 4.53 -0.85 11.85
CA ARG A 36 4.13 -0.41 13.18
C ARG A 36 4.84 -1.25 14.23
N GLU A 37 5.63 -0.58 15.07
CA GLU A 37 6.41 -1.25 16.12
C GLU A 37 5.70 -1.19 17.48
N ARG A 38 5.97 -2.18 18.34
CA ARG A 38 5.21 -2.45 19.58
C ARG A 38 5.21 -1.29 20.58
N LEU A 39 6.27 -0.49 20.61
CA LEU A 39 6.51 0.51 21.66
C LEU A 39 6.34 1.96 21.20
N GLU A 40 6.13 2.20 19.91
CA GLU A 40 6.10 3.56 19.37
C GLU A 40 4.69 4.12 19.21
N VAL A 41 3.69 3.25 19.24
CA VAL A 41 2.28 3.63 19.14
C VAL A 41 1.46 2.81 20.14
N ALA A 42 1.17 3.41 21.28
CA ALA A 42 0.37 2.83 22.37
C ALA A 42 -1.15 2.94 22.10
N THR A 43 -1.60 2.46 20.94
CA THR A 43 -3.03 2.37 20.61
C THR A 43 -3.39 0.95 20.18
N SER A 44 -4.55 0.46 20.56
CA SER A 44 -5.04 -0.82 20.04
C SER A 44 -5.72 -0.68 18.68
N CYS A 45 -6.00 0.55 18.23
CA CYS A 45 -6.70 0.80 16.98
C CYS A 45 -5.83 0.48 15.76
N GLU A 46 -6.49 0.05 14.69
CA GLU A 46 -5.87 -0.09 13.37
C GLU A 46 -5.41 1.28 12.85
N ILE A 47 -4.27 1.30 12.16
CA ILE A 47 -3.79 2.50 11.48
C ILE A 47 -3.99 2.33 9.99
N GLY A 48 -4.79 3.20 9.38
CA GLY A 48 -4.95 3.31 7.94
C GLY A 48 -3.81 4.11 7.33
N VAL A 49 -3.22 3.56 6.28
CA VAL A 49 -2.23 4.23 5.43
C VAL A 49 -2.95 4.72 4.17
N TYR A 50 -2.98 6.03 4.00
CA TYR A 50 -3.57 6.70 2.85
C TYR A 50 -2.46 7.19 1.94
N LEU A 51 -2.48 6.79 0.67
CA LEU A 51 -1.58 7.29 -0.37
C LEU A 51 -2.39 8.20 -1.27
N ASN A 52 -1.97 9.46 -1.41
CA ASN A 52 -2.68 10.49 -2.19
C ASN A 52 -4.18 10.53 -1.82
N ASP A 53 -4.45 10.62 -0.53
CA ASP A 53 -5.80 10.64 0.07
C ASP A 53 -6.65 9.37 -0.08
N GLN A 54 -6.16 8.31 -0.73
CA GLN A 54 -6.85 7.03 -0.86
C GLN A 54 -6.35 6.01 0.16
N LEU A 55 -7.25 5.34 0.89
CA LEU A 55 -6.88 4.24 1.78
C LEU A 55 -6.24 3.10 0.98
N SER A 56 -4.96 2.85 1.22
CA SER A 56 -4.18 1.84 0.49
C SER A 56 -3.80 0.65 1.36
N GLY A 57 -3.72 0.81 2.68
CA GLY A 57 -3.36 -0.27 3.59
C GLY A 57 -3.83 -0.06 5.02
N ARG A 58 -3.84 -1.14 5.80
CA ARG A 58 -4.13 -1.15 7.23
C ARG A 58 -2.97 -1.82 7.94
N VAL A 59 -2.49 -1.22 9.03
CA VAL A 59 -1.35 -1.73 9.79
C VAL A 59 -1.78 -2.00 11.23
N PHE A 60 -1.77 -3.27 11.59
CA PHE A 60 -2.01 -3.73 12.96
C PHE A 60 -0.71 -3.64 13.77
N GLN A 61 -0.81 -3.91 15.07
CA GLN A 61 0.35 -3.96 15.95
C GLN A 61 1.37 -4.98 15.44
N GLU A 62 2.65 -4.59 15.42
CA GLU A 62 3.78 -5.41 14.96
C GLU A 62 3.69 -5.89 13.51
N GLN A 63 2.86 -5.23 12.69
CA GLN A 63 2.75 -5.55 11.28
C GLN A 63 3.46 -4.52 10.39
N SER A 64 3.66 -4.90 9.14
CA SER A 64 4.08 -4.02 8.08
C SER A 64 3.26 -4.26 6.82
N THR A 65 3.15 -3.23 6.00
CA THR A 65 2.54 -3.29 4.68
C THR A 65 3.49 -2.68 3.66
N SER A 66 3.45 -3.19 2.43
CA SER A 66 4.37 -2.81 1.36
C SER A 66 3.61 -2.38 0.12
N PHE A 67 4.06 -1.30 -0.51
CA PHE A 67 3.46 -0.75 -1.72
C PHE A 67 4.50 -0.65 -2.82
N ASN A 68 4.17 -1.16 -4.01
CA ASN A 68 4.95 -0.92 -5.22
C ASN A 68 4.38 0.33 -5.89
N LEU A 69 5.16 1.41 -5.89
CA LEU A 69 4.74 2.72 -6.35
C LEU A 69 5.64 3.19 -7.49
N PRO A 70 5.09 3.89 -8.50
CA PRO A 70 5.93 4.54 -9.48
C PRO A 70 6.85 5.58 -8.81
N PRO A 71 8.01 5.91 -9.41
CA PRO A 71 8.87 6.97 -8.92
C PRO A 71 8.14 8.32 -8.97
N GLY A 72 8.43 9.18 -7.99
CA GLY A 72 7.82 10.50 -7.87
C GLY A 72 7.29 10.82 -6.47
N PRO A 73 6.60 11.96 -6.33
CA PRO A 73 6.02 12.37 -5.07
C PRO A 73 4.81 11.50 -4.72
N VAL A 74 4.73 11.06 -3.46
CA VAL A 74 3.55 10.44 -2.86
C VAL A 74 3.25 11.11 -1.53
N ASP A 75 1.99 11.47 -1.32
CA ASP A 75 1.53 11.99 -0.04
C ASP A 75 1.04 10.84 0.82
N VAL A 76 1.71 10.59 1.94
CA VAL A 76 1.33 9.55 2.89
C VAL A 76 0.66 10.17 4.10
N ARG A 77 -0.55 9.72 4.39
CA ARG A 77 -1.29 10.14 5.58
C ARG A 77 -1.65 8.92 6.43
N LEU A 78 -1.59 9.11 7.74
CA LEU A 78 -1.89 8.09 8.73
C LEU A 78 -3.17 8.48 9.47
N ARG A 79 -4.06 7.51 9.68
CA ARG A 79 -5.28 7.72 10.47
C ARG A 79 -5.58 6.52 11.34
N LEU A 80 -6.06 6.78 12.56
CA LEU A 80 -6.68 5.74 13.36
C LEU A 80 -8.01 5.37 12.70
N LEU A 81 -8.21 4.09 12.42
CA LEU A 81 -9.45 3.60 11.86
C LEU A 81 -10.42 3.25 13.00
N PRO A 82 -11.73 3.54 12.82
CA PRO A 82 -12.72 3.14 13.78
C PRO A 82 -12.78 1.60 13.85
N GLY A 83 -12.96 1.07 15.04
CA GLY A 83 -12.94 -0.37 15.27
C GLY A 83 -13.84 -0.78 16.44
N GLN A 84 -13.99 -2.09 16.63
CA GLN A 84 -14.82 -2.64 17.72
C GLN A 84 -14.14 -2.57 19.10
N MET A 85 -12.85 -2.18 19.15
CA MET A 85 -12.12 -2.06 20.40
C MET A 85 -12.51 -0.78 21.16
N PRO A 86 -12.65 -0.84 22.50
CA PRO A 86 -12.88 0.35 23.31
C PRO A 86 -11.82 1.42 23.05
N GLY A 87 -12.26 2.66 22.80
CA GLY A 87 -11.37 3.79 22.49
C GLY A 87 -11.10 4.02 21.00
N CYS A 88 -11.51 3.11 20.10
CA CYS A 88 -11.36 3.27 18.65
C CYS A 88 -12.62 3.88 18.00
N ALA A 89 -13.06 5.03 18.51
CA ALA A 89 -14.16 5.78 17.92
C ALA A 89 -13.68 6.59 16.71
N ALA A 90 -14.61 6.93 15.81
CA ALA A 90 -14.35 7.92 14.78
C ALA A 90 -14.01 9.27 15.45
N GLY A 91 -12.75 9.67 15.37
CA GLY A 91 -12.25 10.92 15.93
C GLY A 91 -12.25 12.06 14.93
N ILE A 92 -11.71 13.21 15.36
CA ILE A 92 -11.41 14.32 14.46
C ILE A 92 -10.29 13.90 13.49
N GLU A 93 -10.50 14.21 12.23
CA GLU A 93 -9.61 13.81 11.15
C GLU A 93 -8.29 14.60 11.18
N ASP A 94 -7.16 13.89 11.32
CA ASP A 94 -5.84 14.49 11.10
C ASP A 94 -5.63 14.70 9.59
N GLN A 95 -5.50 15.95 9.18
CA GLN A 95 -5.29 16.34 7.77
C GLN A 95 -3.82 16.36 7.36
N ARG A 96 -2.89 16.14 8.30
CA ARG A 96 -1.46 16.19 8.00
C ARG A 96 -1.04 15.03 7.11
N SER A 97 -0.23 15.32 6.11
CA SER A 97 0.40 14.34 5.24
C SER A 97 1.92 14.53 5.23
N THR A 98 2.64 13.43 5.04
CA THR A 98 4.08 13.43 4.83
C THR A 98 4.34 13.17 3.35
N ARG A 99 4.91 14.15 2.65
CA ARG A 99 5.31 13.99 1.26
C ARG A 99 6.62 13.22 1.18
N LEU A 100 6.61 12.09 0.49
CA LEU A 100 7.79 11.28 0.19
C LEU A 100 8.12 11.41 -1.29
N ASN A 101 9.40 11.50 -1.64
CA ASN A 101 9.85 11.45 -3.03
C ASN A 101 10.53 10.11 -3.28
N LEU A 102 9.87 9.25 -4.05
CA LEU A 102 10.30 7.88 -4.31
C LEU A 102 11.13 7.82 -5.58
N GLN A 103 12.18 7.00 -5.57
CA GLN A 103 13.02 6.76 -6.73
C GLN A 103 12.95 5.29 -7.14
N ALA A 104 13.02 5.04 -8.44
CA ALA A 104 12.93 3.70 -8.99
C ALA A 104 14.07 2.82 -8.45
N GLY A 105 13.76 1.55 -8.14
CA GLY A 105 14.70 0.59 -7.57
C GLY A 105 15.00 0.79 -6.08
N GLN A 106 14.45 1.80 -5.41
CA GLN A 106 14.64 1.99 -3.96
C GLN A 106 13.61 1.23 -3.13
N ILE A 107 14.09 0.67 -2.02
CA ILE A 107 13.26 0.18 -0.92
C ILE A 107 13.32 1.21 0.22
N ASN A 108 12.19 1.85 0.49
CA ASN A 108 12.03 2.85 1.53
C ASN A 108 11.20 2.26 2.66
N LYS A 109 11.76 2.19 3.87
CA LYS A 109 11.03 1.74 5.06
C LYS A 109 10.83 2.86 6.05
N TYR A 110 9.59 3.00 6.51
CA TYR A 110 9.19 3.92 7.55
C TYR A 110 8.41 3.17 8.62
N ARG A 111 8.70 3.49 9.88
CA ARG A 111 7.91 3.07 11.03
C ARG A 111 6.95 4.18 11.44
N ILE A 112 5.78 3.78 11.91
CA ILE A 112 4.79 4.68 12.48
C ILE A 112 5.14 4.92 13.94
N ALA A 113 5.22 6.18 14.33
CA ALA A 113 5.45 6.60 15.71
C ALA A 113 4.38 7.61 16.17
N MET A 114 4.21 7.73 17.48
CA MET A 114 3.44 8.81 18.08
C MET A 114 4.32 10.06 18.25
N GLY A 115 4.01 11.12 17.52
CA GLY A 115 4.61 12.45 17.66
C GLY A 115 3.79 13.36 18.57
N GLN A 116 4.23 14.62 18.72
CA GLN A 116 3.56 15.62 19.56
C GLN A 116 2.14 15.96 19.10
N TYR A 117 1.88 15.85 17.80
CA TYR A 117 0.63 16.25 17.16
C TYR A 117 -0.19 15.07 16.63
N GLY A 118 0.23 13.83 16.92
CA GLY A 118 -0.42 12.60 16.44
C GLY A 118 0.56 11.66 15.73
N LEU A 119 0.03 10.79 14.88
CA LEU A 119 0.83 9.80 14.15
C LEU A 119 1.81 10.49 13.18
N GLU A 120 3.03 9.95 13.09
CA GLU A 120 4.06 10.42 12.17
C GLU A 120 4.85 9.26 11.57
N LEU A 121 5.49 9.51 10.43
CA LEU A 121 6.39 8.55 9.80
C LEU A 121 7.83 8.88 10.18
N LYS A 122 8.56 7.87 10.67
CA LYS A 122 10.00 7.94 10.91
C LYS A 122 10.71 6.93 10.03
N ARG A 123 11.81 7.35 9.41
CA ARG A 123 12.64 6.43 8.61
C ARG A 123 13.17 5.31 9.51
N ALA A 124 13.16 4.09 9.00
CA ALA A 124 13.61 2.89 9.73
C ALA A 124 14.53 2.04 8.85
N ASP A 125 15.43 1.32 9.51
CA ASP A 125 16.37 0.42 8.83
C ASP A 125 15.68 -0.83 8.32
N LEU A 126 16.21 -1.38 7.21
CA LEU A 126 15.67 -2.57 6.57
C LEU A 126 15.98 -3.86 7.35
N GLY A 127 16.99 -3.84 8.22
CA GLY A 127 17.25 -4.91 9.19
C GLY A 127 17.90 -6.16 8.61
N TYR A 128 18.66 -6.03 7.52
CA TYR A 128 19.47 -7.07 6.91
C TYR A 128 20.91 -6.59 6.70
#